data_AF-A0A959QJE5-F1
#
_entry.id   AF-A0A959QJE5-F1
#
_cell.length_a   1.000
_cell.length_b   1.000
_cell.length_c   1.000
_cell.angle_alpha   90.00
_cell.angle_beta   90.00
_cell.angle_gamma   90.00
#
_symmetry.space_group_name_H-M   'P 1'
#
loop_
_entity.id
_entity.type
_entity.pdbx_description
1 polymer ?
#
loop_
_entity_poly.entity_id
_entity_poly.type
_entity_poly.pdbx_seq_one_letter_code
_entity_poly.pdbx_strand_id
1 'polypeptide(L)' 'HDAEDEMFLVVDGCFDMLFRDHSITIEKGEFIIIPKGVEHCPVAKSEVSILLFEPIGTLNTGDAEDSELSRTQLSWI' A
#
# COMPACT_ATOMS: atom_id res chain seq x y z
N HIS A 1 10.36 -1.77 -1.93
CA HIS A 1 10.16 -0.55 -2.73
C HIS A 1 11.33 0.39 -2.47
N ASP A 2 12.06 0.80 -3.51
CA ASP A 2 13.46 1.28 -3.41
C ASP A 2 13.62 2.81 -3.53
N ALA A 3 12.51 3.57 -3.63
CA ALA A 3 12.59 4.98 -4.00
C ALA A 3 11.98 5.95 -2.98
N GLU A 4 10.83 5.65 -2.35
CA GLU A 4 10.07 6.66 -1.60
C GLU A 4 9.28 6.06 -0.43
N ASP A 5 8.73 6.94 0.41
CA ASP A 5 7.86 6.58 1.53
C ASP A 5 6.44 6.26 1.03
N GLU A 6 5.77 5.29 1.67
CA GLU A 6 4.38 4.91 1.39
C GLU A 6 3.49 5.26 2.58
N MET A 7 2.23 5.62 2.33
CA MET A 7 1.26 5.85 3.41
C MET A 7 0.00 5.01 3.21
N PHE A 8 -0.41 4.34 4.29
CA PHE A 8 -1.64 3.55 4.36
C PHE A 8 -2.60 4.21 5.34
N LEU A 9 -3.81 4.53 4.92
CA LEU A 9 -4.89 5.05 5.76
C LEU A 9 -6.06 4.07 5.74
N VAL A 10 -6.54 3.63 6.91
CA VAL A 10 -7.67 2.71 7.00
C VAL A 10 -8.99 3.48 6.97
N VAL A 11 -9.78 3.23 5.93
CA VAL A 11 -11.12 3.82 5.75
C VAL A 11 -12.17 3.00 6.48
N ASP A 12 -12.06 1.67 6.43
CA ASP A 12 -12.97 0.74 7.11
C ASP A 12 -12.28 -0.60 7.40
N GLY A 13 -12.65 -1.25 8.50
CA GLY A 13 -11.95 -2.44 9.02
C GLY A 13 -10.67 -2.12 9.78
N CYS A 14 -9.76 -3.09 9.86
CA CYS A 14 -8.42 -2.95 10.42
C CYS A 14 -7.46 -3.99 9.82
N PHE A 15 -6.16 -3.73 9.88
CA PHE A 15 -5.15 -4.70 9.43
C PHE A 15 -3.87 -4.62 10.28
N ASP A 16 -3.07 -5.69 10.23
CA ASP A 16 -1.77 -5.75 10.87
C ASP A 16 -0.67 -5.46 9.83
N MET A 17 0.15 -4.43 10.04
CA MET A 17 1.38 -4.21 9.30
C MET A 17 2.51 -5.01 9.95
N LEU A 18 3.00 -6.05 9.27
CA LEU A 18 4.10 -6.87 9.75
C LEU A 18 5.43 -6.30 9.27
N PHE A 19 6.37 -6.14 10.20
CA PHE A 19 7.77 -5.85 9.95
C PHE A 19 8.62 -7.09 10.32
N ARG A 20 9.93 -7.04 10.09
CA ARG A 20 10.83 -8.17 10.38
C ARG A 20 10.89 -8.54 11.87
N ASP A 21 10.74 -7.55 12.74
CA ASP A 21 10.97 -7.65 14.17
C ASP A 21 9.71 -7.41 15.02
N HIS A 22 8.68 -6.79 14.44
CA HIS A 22 7.44 -6.45 15.15
C HIS A 22 6.25 -6.33 14.20
N SER A 23 5.07 -6.12 14.77
CA SER A 23 3.83 -5.86 14.03
C SER A 23 3.08 -4.68 14.66
N ILE A 24 2.40 -3.91 13.82
CA ILE A 24 1.55 -2.80 14.26
C ILE A 24 0.15 -3.03 13.71
N THR A 25 -0.88 -2.97 14.57
CA THR A 25 -2.28 -2.98 14.13
C THR A 25 -2.70 -1.55 13.82
N ILE A 26 -3.33 -1.34 12.66
CA ILE A 26 -3.86 -0.05 12.23
C ILE A 26 -5.37 -0.15 12.18
N GLU A 27 -6.03 0.63 13.01
CA GLU A 27 -7.49 0.65 13.16
C GLU A 27 -8.13 1.67 12.21
N LYS A 28 -9.46 1.59 12.09
CA LYS A 28 -10.24 2.55 11.28
C LYS A 28 -9.94 4.01 11.66
N GLY A 29 -9.59 4.80 10.65
CA GLY A 29 -9.25 6.22 10.79
C GLY A 29 -7.79 6.48 11.15
N GLU A 30 -7.01 5.43 11.40
CA GLU A 30 -5.58 5.54 11.63
C GLU A 30 -4.80 5.37 10.32
N PHE A 31 -3.58 5.93 10.32
CA PHE A 31 -2.66 5.78 9.20
C PHE A 31 -1.27 5.41 9.68
N ILE A 32 -0.51 4.78 8.80
CA ILE A 32 0.91 4.48 8.99
C ILE A 32 1.68 4.96 7.77
N ILE A 33 2.86 5.54 8.02
CA ILE A 33 3.84 5.87 6.98
C ILE A 33 4.92 4.81 7.06
N ILE A 34 5.21 4.17 5.94
CA ILE A 34 6.29 3.22 5.79
C ILE A 34 7.46 3.95 5.14
N PRO A 35 8.56 4.18 5.87
CA PRO A 35 9.74 4.81 5.29
C PRO A 35 10.31 3.97 4.15
N LYS A 36 10.94 4.64 3.18
CA LYS A 36 11.62 3.98 2.07
C LYS A 36 12.59 2.88 2.53
N GLY A 37 12.60 1.77 1.81
CA GLY A 37 13.47 0.63 2.09
C GLY A 37 13.09 -0.19 3.33
N VAL A 38 12.00 0.15 4.03
CA VAL A 38 11.47 -0.66 5.13
C VAL A 38 10.65 -1.81 4.57
N GLU A 39 11.12 -3.03 4.82
CA GLU A 39 10.35 -4.23 4.50
C GLU A 39 9.13 -4.35 5.41
N HIS A 40 7.98 -4.55 4.78
CA HIS A 40 6.69 -4.60 5.43
C HIS A 40 5.74 -5.56 4.69
N CYS A 41 4.73 -6.07 5.38
CA CYS A 41 3.71 -6.96 4.82
C CYS A 41 2.34 -6.67 5.48
N PRO A 42 1.38 -6.05 4.77
CA PRO A 42 0.04 -5.82 5.29
C PRO A 42 -0.77 -7.12 5.32
N VAL A 43 -1.32 -7.47 6.47
CA VAL A 43 -2.13 -8.68 6.68
C VAL A 43 -3.48 -8.32 7.27
N ALA A 44 -4.56 -8.63 6.56
CA ALA A 44 -5.92 -8.42 7.02
C ALA A 44 -6.58 -9.77 7.38
N LYS A 45 -7.10 -9.88 8.60
CA LYS A 45 -7.86 -11.07 9.07
C LYS A 45 -9.32 -11.07 8.60
N SER A 46 -9.80 -9.91 8.15
CA SER A 46 -11.16 -9.67 7.65
C SER A 46 -11.09 -8.63 6.54
N GLU A 47 -12.21 -8.37 5.86
CA GLU A 47 -12.26 -7.34 4.82
C GLU A 47 -11.84 -5.97 5.38
N VAL A 48 -10.96 -5.28 4.67
CA VAL A 48 -10.44 -3.96 5.04
C VAL A 48 -10.41 -3.07 3.80
N SER A 49 -10.79 -1.80 3.99
CA SER A 49 -10.69 -0.77 2.96
C SER A 49 -9.61 0.22 3.35
N ILE A 50 -8.61 0.38 2.49
CA ILE A 50 -7.49 1.30 2.72
C ILE A 50 -7.35 2.31 1.57
N LEU A 51 -6.84 3.49 1.89
CA LEU A 51 -6.27 4.41 0.91
C LEU A 51 -4.75 4.25 0.97
N LEU A 52 -4.17 3.85 -0.16
CA LEU A 52 -2.72 3.78 -0.35
C LEU A 52 -2.26 5.03 -1.10
N PHE A 53 -1.31 5.74 -0.52
CA PHE A 53 -0.59 6.83 -1.17
C PHE A 53 0.80 6.33 -1.51
N GLU A 54 1.05 6.11 -2.79
CA GLU A 54 2.34 5.71 -3.34
C GLU A 54 2.78 6.68 -4.44
N PRO A 55 4.09 6.85 -4.69
CA PRO A 55 4.58 7.62 -5.82
C PRO A 55 4.17 6.99 -7.16
N ILE A 56 4.09 7.82 -8.19
CA ILE A 56 3.55 7.52 -9.54
C ILE A 56 4.32 6.45 -10.36
N GLY A 57 5.28 5.72 -9.76
CA GLY A 57 6.20 4.82 -10.47
C GLY A 57 6.23 3.37 -9.99
N THR A 58 5.64 3.03 -8.84
CA THR A 58 5.53 1.62 -8.40
C THR A 58 4.26 1.03 -8.97
N LEU A 59 4.41 0.22 -10.02
CA LEU A 59 3.33 -0.61 -10.53
C LEU A 59 2.89 -1.56 -9.40
N ASN A 60 1.64 -1.48 -8.98
CA ASN A 60 1.01 -2.48 -8.12
C ASN A 60 0.83 -3.78 -8.93
N THR A 61 1.90 -4.57 -9.05
CA THR A 61 1.86 -5.88 -9.72
C THR A 61 1.55 -6.96 -8.69
N GLY A 62 0.28 -7.10 -8.34
CA GLY A 62 -0.24 -8.45 -8.19
C GLY A 62 -0.25 -9.05 -9.59
N ASP A 63 0.53 -10.10 -9.82
CA ASP A 63 0.67 -10.79 -11.10
C ASP A 63 -0.69 -11.11 -11.73
N ALA A 64 -1.03 -10.36 -12.78
CA ALA A 64 -1.99 -10.71 -13.80
C ALA A 64 -1.56 -9.96 -15.06
N GLU A 65 -0.49 -10.45 -15.68
CA GLU A 65 -0.23 -10.16 -17.08
C GLU A 65 -1.50 -10.52 -17.86
N ASP A 66 -2.00 -9.54 -18.63
CA ASP A 66 -3.10 -9.64 -19.59
C ASP A 66 -4.47 -9.07 -19.14
N SER A 67 -4.59 -7.73 -19.17
CA SER A 67 -5.87 -7.10 -19.50
C SER A 67 -5.66 -5.76 -20.20
N GLU A 68 -6.38 -5.55 -21.31
CA GLU A 68 -6.26 -4.48 -22.31
C GLU A 68 -6.59 -3.05 -21.81
N LEU A 69 -6.24 -2.69 -20.58
CA LEU A 69 -6.56 -1.39 -19.97
C LEU A 69 -5.35 -0.70 -19.31
N SER A 70 -4.12 -1.08 -19.66
CA SER A 70 -2.94 -0.33 -19.22
C SER A 70 -2.83 1.01 -19.95
N ARG A 71 -3.33 2.08 -19.30
CA ARG A 71 -3.14 3.46 -19.75
C ARG A 71 -1.86 4.02 -19.15
N THR A 72 -0.80 4.06 -19.96
CA THR A 72 0.56 4.52 -19.59
C THR A 72 0.80 6.02 -19.75
N GLN A 73 -0.21 6.88 -19.70
CA GLN A 73 0.00 8.33 -19.79
C GLN A 73 -1.04 9.11 -18.98
N LEU A 74 -0.60 9.69 -17.87
CA LEU A 74 -1.21 10.89 -17.29
C LEU A 74 -0.27 12.07 -17.57
N SER A 75 -0.51 12.74 -18.70
CA SER A 75 0.02 14.07 -18.96
C SER A 75 -0.78 15.10 -18.17
N TRP A 76 -0.24 15.60 -17.06
CA TRP A 76 -0.78 16.79 -16.39
C TRP A 76 0.38 17.74 -16.06
N ILE A 77 0.38 18.84 -16.84
CA ILE A 77 1.34 19.96 -17.02
C ILE A 77 2.63 19.61 -17.77
#